data_AF-A0A9P7ELP6-F1
#
_entry.id   AF-A0A9P7ELP6-F1
#
_cell.length_a   1.000
_cell.length_b   1.000
_cell.length_c   1.000
_cell.angle_alpha   90.00
_cell.angle_beta   90.00
_cell.angle_gamma   90.00
#
_symmetry.space_group_name_H-M   'P 1'
#
loop_
_entity.id
_entity.type
_entity.pdbx_description
1 polymer ?
#
loop_
_entity_poly.entity_id
_entity_poly.type
_entity_poly.pdbx_seq_one_letter_code
_entity_poly.pdbx_strand_id
1 'polypeptide(L)'
;INNSNFCKMIHMKRTLCHKYKQAKNGITKSEKAFNRLDEAAPADSKTEWLASERITQSNRINDPAAMDIYEINIKKALSKKEIELRLLEEGNVCNAAPACRSVVTWISMGLAFEEAQIPLLIEV
;
A
#
# COMPACT_ATOMS: atom_id res chain seq x y z
N ILE A 1 19.13 7.26 -25.57
CA ILE A 1 19.31 6.09 -26.45
C ILE A 1 17.93 5.52 -26.78
N ASN A 2 17.58 5.49 -28.07
CA ASN A 2 16.25 5.18 -28.56
C ASN A 2 15.90 3.70 -28.30
N ASN A 3 14.96 3.42 -27.40
CA ASN A 3 14.49 2.07 -27.07
C ASN A 3 13.54 1.57 -28.16
N SER A 4 14.10 1.27 -29.33
CA SER A 4 13.33 0.77 -30.48
C SER A 4 12.61 -0.53 -30.12
N ASN A 5 11.49 -0.81 -30.80
CA ASN A 5 10.76 -2.06 -30.62
C ASN A 5 11.64 -3.30 -30.89
N PHE A 6 12.63 -3.17 -31.77
CA PHE A 6 13.64 -4.20 -32.03
C PHE A 6 14.49 -4.49 -30.78
N CYS A 7 15.03 -3.46 -30.11
CA CYS A 7 15.78 -3.63 -28.87
C CYS A 7 14.95 -4.27 -27.76
N LYS A 8 13.66 -3.92 -27.65
CA LYS A 8 12.73 -4.56 -26.69
C LYS A 8 12.59 -6.05 -26.96
N MET A 9 12.43 -6.46 -28.22
CA MET A 9 12.29 -7.85 -28.62
C MET A 9 13.55 -8.67 -28.30
N ILE A 10 14.75 -8.13 -28.56
CA ILE A 10 16.02 -8.79 -28.24
C ILE A 10 16.15 -9.02 -26.72
N HIS A 11 15.80 -8.03 -25.90
CA HIS A 11 15.83 -8.17 -24.44
C HIS A 11 14.70 -9.05 -23.88
N MET A 12 13.60 -9.22 -24.62
CA MET A 12 12.42 -9.96 -24.19
C MET A 12 12.75 -11.42 -23.84
N LYS A 13 13.58 -12.09 -24.65
CA LYS A 13 14.01 -13.47 -24.37
C LYS A 13 14.65 -13.60 -23.00
N ARG A 14 15.60 -12.72 -22.68
CA ARG A 14 16.29 -12.72 -21.38
C ARG A 14 15.32 -12.45 -20.23
N THR A 15 14.45 -11.45 -20.40
CA THR A 15 13.43 -11.11 -19.40
C THR A 15 12.46 -12.26 -19.16
N LEU A 16 11.99 -12.92 -20.21
CA LEU A 16 11.08 -14.08 -20.12
C LEU A 16 11.76 -15.25 -19.40
N CYS A 17 12.99 -15.60 -19.77
CA CYS A 17 13.74 -16.67 -19.09
C CYS A 17 13.94 -16.34 -17.60
N HIS A 18 14.23 -15.08 -17.27
CA HIS A 18 14.39 -14.65 -15.89
C HIS A 18 13.07 -14.73 -15.11
N LYS A 19 11.98 -14.19 -15.66
CA LYS A 19 10.64 -14.26 -15.06
C LYS A 19 10.18 -15.70 -14.87
N TYR A 20 10.43 -16.58 -15.84
CA TYR A 20 10.11 -18.00 -15.72
C TYR A 20 10.86 -18.66 -14.56
N LYS A 21 12.19 -18.43 -14.45
CA LYS A 21 12.97 -18.96 -13.31
C LYS A 21 12.46 -18.43 -11.97
N GLN A 22 12.14 -17.14 -11.89
CA GLN A 22 11.55 -16.56 -10.69
C GLN A 22 10.21 -17.19 -10.34
N ALA A 23 9.30 -17.30 -11.32
CA ALA A 23 7.99 -17.89 -11.13
C ALA A 23 8.12 -19.33 -10.64
N LYS A 24 8.97 -20.14 -11.29
CA LYS A 24 9.25 -21.53 -10.90
C LYS A 24 9.76 -21.64 -9.46
N ASN A 25 10.70 -20.78 -9.08
CA ASN A 25 11.23 -20.76 -7.72
C ASN A 25 10.21 -20.22 -6.68
N GLY A 26 9.25 -19.42 -7.14
CA GLY A 26 8.21 -18.81 -6.32
C GLY A 26 7.03 -19.73 -6.03
N ILE A 27 6.80 -20.78 -6.81
CA ILE A 27 5.59 -21.64 -6.72
C ILE A 27 5.30 -22.06 -5.29
N THR A 28 6.25 -22.69 -4.61
CA THR A 28 6.04 -23.20 -3.24
C THR A 28 5.75 -22.08 -2.24
N LYS A 29 6.35 -20.90 -2.41
CA LYS A 29 6.10 -19.76 -1.51
C LYS A 29 4.71 -19.18 -1.75
N SER A 30 4.34 -19.01 -3.02
CA SER A 30 3.02 -18.52 -3.43
C SER A 30 1.91 -19.48 -3.00
N GLU A 31 2.11 -20.79 -3.18
CA GLU A 31 1.16 -21.82 -2.75
C GLU A 31 0.95 -21.79 -1.23
N LYS A 32 2.03 -21.73 -0.45
CA LYS A 32 1.92 -21.58 1.01
C LYS A 32 1.21 -20.29 1.43
N ALA A 33 1.49 -19.18 0.75
CA ALA A 33 0.82 -17.91 1.03
C ALA A 33 -0.68 -17.97 0.67
N PHE A 34 -1.02 -18.59 -0.46
CA PHE A 34 -2.39 -18.80 -0.89
C PHE A 34 -3.16 -19.68 0.10
N ASN A 35 -2.61 -20.84 0.47
CA ASN A 35 -3.28 -21.76 1.41
C ASN A 35 -3.54 -21.09 2.76
N ARG A 36 -2.61 -20.27 3.25
CA ARG A 36 -2.82 -19.49 4.49
C ARG A 36 -3.99 -18.49 4.37
N LEU A 37 -4.10 -17.82 3.23
CA LEU A 37 -5.21 -16.89 2.98
C LEU A 37 -6.54 -17.63 2.82
N ASP A 38 -6.52 -18.77 2.12
CA ASP A 38 -7.69 -19.60 1.96
C ASP A 38 -8.16 -20.16 3.31
N GLU A 39 -7.28 -20.74 4.12
CA GLU A 39 -7.61 -21.25 5.47
C GLU A 39 -8.18 -20.15 6.39
N ALA A 40 -7.72 -18.91 6.26
CA ALA A 40 -8.22 -17.78 7.04
C ALA A 40 -9.56 -17.21 6.55
N ALA A 41 -9.99 -17.54 5.33
CA ALA A 41 -11.19 -16.96 4.74
C ALA A 41 -12.48 -17.67 5.23
N PRO A 42 -13.57 -16.92 5.52
CA PRO A 42 -14.86 -17.50 5.88
C PRO A 42 -15.45 -18.37 4.76
N ALA A 43 -16.12 -19.47 5.13
CA ALA A 43 -16.69 -20.41 4.17
C ALA A 43 -17.71 -19.74 3.22
N ASP A 44 -18.59 -18.88 3.75
CA ASP A 44 -19.60 -18.18 2.97
C ASP A 44 -18.96 -17.29 1.88
N SER A 45 -17.92 -16.53 2.25
CA SER A 45 -17.17 -15.70 1.31
C SER A 45 -16.52 -16.52 0.20
N LYS A 46 -15.95 -17.69 0.51
CA LYS A 46 -15.38 -18.59 -0.51
C LYS A 46 -16.44 -19.04 -1.52
N THR A 47 -17.63 -19.40 -1.05
CA THR A 47 -18.71 -19.84 -1.95
C THR A 47 -19.16 -18.72 -2.87
N GLU A 48 -19.29 -17.50 -2.34
CA GLU A 48 -19.64 -16.31 -3.12
C GLU A 48 -18.57 -15.96 -4.16
N TRP A 49 -17.29 -16.00 -3.77
CA TRP A 49 -16.17 -15.75 -4.70
C TRP A 49 -16.12 -16.78 -5.83
N LEU A 50 -16.30 -18.06 -5.52
CA LEU A 50 -16.32 -19.12 -6.54
C LEU A 50 -17.52 -18.98 -7.50
N ALA A 51 -18.69 -18.58 -7.00
CA ALA A 51 -19.85 -18.32 -7.84
C ALA A 51 -19.60 -17.11 -8.77
N SER A 52 -19.05 -16.03 -8.21
CA SER A 52 -18.76 -14.80 -8.95
C SER A 52 -17.66 -15.01 -9.99
N GLU A 53 -16.64 -15.80 -9.68
CA GLU A 53 -15.59 -16.19 -10.62
C GLU A 53 -16.17 -16.97 -11.82
N ARG A 54 -17.04 -17.95 -11.57
CA ARG A 54 -17.66 -18.73 -12.66
C ARG A 54 -18.43 -17.83 -13.61
N ILE A 55 -19.29 -16.96 -13.06
CA ILE A 55 -20.09 -16.02 -13.85
C ILE A 55 -19.17 -15.10 -14.68
N THR A 56 -18.15 -14.54 -14.03
CA THR A 56 -17.18 -13.64 -14.67
C THR A 56 -16.44 -14.32 -15.82
N GLN A 57 -15.90 -15.51 -15.60
CA GLN A 57 -15.14 -16.22 -16.63
C GLN A 57 -16.02 -16.64 -17.82
N SER A 58 -17.29 -16.98 -17.58
CA SER A 58 -18.25 -17.25 -18.66
C SER A 58 -18.57 -15.99 -19.47
N ASN A 59 -18.62 -14.82 -18.84
CA ASN A 59 -19.03 -13.57 -19.48
C ASN A 59 -17.87 -12.75 -20.06
N ARG A 60 -16.62 -13.06 -19.70
CA ARG A 60 -15.40 -12.32 -20.08
C ARG A 60 -15.30 -11.92 -21.56
N ILE A 61 -15.76 -12.75 -22.49
CA ILE A 61 -15.67 -12.48 -23.94
C ILE A 61 -16.74 -11.48 -24.38
N ASN A 62 -17.93 -11.56 -23.80
CA ASN A 62 -19.10 -10.79 -24.20
C ASN A 62 -19.18 -9.44 -23.46
N ASP A 63 -18.67 -9.41 -22.24
CA ASP A 63 -18.64 -8.23 -21.38
C ASP A 63 -17.24 -8.06 -20.77
N PRO A 64 -16.44 -7.11 -21.28
CA PRO A 64 -15.14 -6.78 -20.71
C PRO A 64 -15.22 -6.31 -19.24
N ALA A 65 -16.32 -5.66 -18.83
CA ALA A 65 -16.49 -5.14 -17.48
C ALA A 65 -16.72 -6.26 -16.46
N ALA A 66 -17.12 -7.47 -16.89
CA ALA A 66 -17.23 -8.62 -16.02
C ALA A 66 -15.90 -8.93 -15.30
N MET A 67 -14.75 -8.62 -15.92
CA MET A 67 -13.43 -8.85 -15.35
C MET A 67 -13.04 -7.88 -14.22
N ASP A 68 -13.81 -6.81 -14.01
CA ASP A 68 -13.53 -5.77 -13.01
C ASP A 68 -13.60 -6.31 -11.57
N ILE A 69 -14.22 -7.48 -11.35
CA ILE A 69 -14.19 -8.18 -10.05
C ILE A 69 -12.76 -8.49 -9.56
N TYR A 70 -11.81 -8.66 -10.48
CA TYR A 70 -10.41 -8.89 -10.14
C TYR A 70 -9.64 -7.59 -9.87
N GLU A 71 -10.26 -6.43 -10.08
CA GLU A 71 -9.64 -5.15 -9.79
C GLU A 71 -9.55 -4.93 -8.28
N ILE A 72 -8.32 -4.69 -7.82
CA ILE A 72 -8.04 -4.50 -6.40
C ILE A 72 -8.43 -3.08 -6.01
N ASN A 73 -9.62 -2.94 -5.42
CA ASN A 73 -10.11 -1.65 -4.93
C ASN A 73 -9.68 -1.43 -3.48
N ILE A 74 -8.37 -1.26 -3.25
CA ILE A 74 -7.86 -0.90 -1.93
C ILE A 74 -8.02 0.61 -1.76
N LYS A 75 -8.77 1.03 -0.73
CA LYS A 75 -8.75 2.43 -0.30
C LYS A 75 -7.31 2.81 -0.01
N LYS A 76 -6.79 3.77 -0.79
CA LYS A 76 -5.43 4.27 -0.62
C LYS A 76 -5.26 4.68 0.84
N ALA A 77 -4.25 4.11 1.50
CA ALA A 77 -3.90 4.55 2.84
C ALA A 77 -3.59 6.05 2.81
N LEU A 78 -3.91 6.74 3.91
CA LEU A 78 -3.60 8.15 4.06
C LEU A 78 -2.11 8.37 3.76
N SER A 79 -1.84 9.33 2.89
CA SER A 79 -0.50 9.84 2.62
C SER A 79 0.11 10.34 3.92
N LYS A 80 1.44 10.23 4.05
CA LYS A 80 2.19 10.85 5.17
C LYS A 80 1.78 12.32 5.37
N LYS A 81 1.58 13.08 4.29
CA LYS A 81 1.12 14.49 4.37
C LYS A 81 -0.30 14.63 4.91
N GLU A 82 -1.19 13.70 4.57
CA GLU A 82 -2.57 13.71 5.07
C GLU A 82 -2.61 13.31 6.55
N ILE A 83 -1.73 12.40 6.97
CA ILE A 83 -1.52 12.06 8.39
C ILE A 83 -0.97 13.27 9.15
N GLU A 84 0.05 13.95 8.62
CA GLU A 84 0.63 15.16 9.22
C GLU A 84 -0.40 16.30 9.34
N LEU A 85 -1.18 16.55 8.27
CA LEU A 85 -2.23 17.57 8.27
C LEU A 85 -3.29 17.26 9.33
N ARG A 86 -3.75 16.01 9.41
CA ARG A 86 -4.72 15.57 10.41
C ARG A 86 -4.20 15.74 11.83
N LEU A 87 -2.94 15.39 12.09
CA LEU A 87 -2.31 15.58 13.40
C LEU A 87 -2.21 17.06 13.80
N LEU A 88 -1.94 17.94 12.82
CA LEU A 88 -1.87 19.38 13.05
C LEU A 88 -3.25 19.99 13.31
N GLU A 89 -4.29 19.54 12.59
CA GLU A 89 -5.68 19.90 12.84
C GLU A 89 -6.15 19.44 14.23
N GLU A 90 -5.85 18.19 14.60
CA GLU A 90 -6.17 17.62 15.92
C GLU A 90 -5.44 18.38 17.05
N GLY A 91 -4.19 18.82 16.82
CA GLY A 91 -3.45 19.67 17.75
C GLY A 91 -4.07 21.06 17.93
N ASN A 92 -4.53 21.69 16.85
CA ASN A 92 -5.17 23.01 16.91
C ASN A 92 -6.51 22.99 17.68
N VAL A 93 -7.31 21.93 17.53
CA VAL A 93 -8.57 21.78 18.29
C VAL A 93 -8.30 21.56 19.78
N CYS A 94 -7.29 20.77 20.10
CA CYS A 94 -6.86 20.46 21.47
C CYS A 94 -6.30 21.68 22.21
N ASN A 95 -5.60 22.58 21.51
CA ASN A 95 -5.05 23.82 22.09
C ASN A 95 -6.12 24.79 22.65
N ALA A 96 -7.41 24.61 22.31
CA ALA A 96 -8.50 25.41 22.86
C ALA A 96 -8.97 24.97 24.27
N ALA A 97 -8.58 23.77 24.72
CA ALA A 97 -8.94 23.24 26.03
C ALA A 97 -7.68 22.79 26.81
N PRO A 98 -7.36 23.35 27.98
CA PRO A 98 -6.10 23.10 28.68
C PRO A 98 -5.89 21.64 29.13
N ALA A 99 -6.94 20.81 29.13
CA ALA A 99 -6.89 19.40 29.54
C ALA A 99 -6.55 18.42 28.39
N CYS A 100 -6.64 18.84 27.12
CA CYS A 100 -6.28 18.01 25.96
C CYS A 100 -5.09 18.67 25.27
N ARG A 101 -3.85 18.36 25.67
CA ARG A 101 -2.68 18.68 24.84
C ARG A 101 -2.42 17.49 23.92
N SER A 102 -2.47 17.71 22.61
CA SER A 102 -2.16 16.64 21.66
C SER A 102 -0.67 16.31 21.70
N VAL A 103 -0.29 15.13 21.20
CA VAL A 103 1.11 14.69 21.11
C VAL A 103 1.95 15.68 20.30
N VAL A 104 1.36 16.34 19.30
CA VAL A 104 2.03 17.36 18.49
C VAL A 104 2.44 18.56 19.34
N THR A 105 1.58 19.00 20.26
CA THR A 105 1.90 20.11 21.17
C THR A 105 3.11 19.79 22.05
N TRP A 106 3.22 18.54 22.54
CA TRP A 106 4.38 18.11 23.33
C TRP A 106 5.67 18.07 22.51
N ILE A 107 5.61 17.58 21.27
CA ILE A 107 6.78 17.54 20.38
C ILE A 107 7.22 18.96 20.02
N SER A 108 6.31 19.84 19.64
CA SER A 108 6.64 21.24 19.32
C SER A 108 7.22 21.99 20.52
N MET A 109 6.72 21.73 21.73
CA MET A 109 7.23 22.35 22.94
C MET A 109 8.65 21.85 23.28
N GLY A 110 8.90 20.54 23.12
CA GLY A 110 10.23 19.96 23.26
C GLY A 110 11.23 20.54 22.25
N LEU A 111 10.81 20.67 20.98
CA LEU A 111 11.64 21.27 19.93
C LEU A 111 11.97 22.74 20.21
N ALA A 112 11.01 23.51 20.70
CA ALA A 112 11.23 24.91 21.10
C ALA A 112 12.21 25.03 22.27
N PHE A 113 12.18 24.09 23.22
CA PHE A 113 13.17 24.03 24.30
C PHE A 113 14.56 23.69 23.78
N GLU A 114 14.69 22.70 22.89
CA GLU A 114 15.97 22.35 22.26
C GLU A 114 16.52 23.54 21.45
N GLU A 115 15.69 24.21 20.64
CA GLU A 115 16.10 25.40 19.88
C GLU A 115 16.56 26.55 20.78
N ALA A 116 15.90 26.78 21.92
CA ALA A 116 16.32 27.79 22.89
C ALA A 116 17.64 27.44 23.60
N GLN A 117 18.02 26.17 23.64
CA GLN A 117 19.30 25.71 24.19
C GLN A 117 20.47 25.83 23.20
N ILE A 118 20.22 25.79 21.90
CA ILE A 118 21.26 25.94 20.86
C ILE A 118 22.12 27.20 21.05
N PRO A 119 21.56 28.43 21.19
CA PRO A 119 22.38 29.62 21.37
C PRO A 119 23.13 29.64 22.71
N LEU A 120 22.52 29.10 23.77
CA LEU A 120 23.16 28.98 25.09
C LEU A 120 24.38 28.03 25.08
N LEU A 121 24.41 27.09 24.15
CA LEU A 121 25.51 26.14 23.98
C LEU A 121 26.63 26.66 23.05
N ILE A 122 26.32 27.64 22.20
CA ILE A 122 27.26 28.24 21.24
C ILE A 122 28.07 29.39 21.88
N GLU A 123 27.62 29.97 22.99
CA GLU A 123 28.31 31.04 23.73
C GLU A 123 29.38 30.55 24.76
N VAL A 124 29.88 29.31 24.63
CA VAL A 124 31.03 28.76 25.40
C VAL A 124 32.21 28.52 24.47
#